data_AF-A0A9R1CWV1-F1
#
_entry.id   AF-A0A9R1CWV1-F1
#
_cell.length_a   1.000
_cell.length_b   1.000
_cell.length_c   1.000
_cell.angle_alpha   90.00
_cell.angle_beta   90.00
_cell.angle_gamma   90.00
#
_symmetry.space_group_name_H-M   'P 1'
#
loop_
_entity.id
_entity.type
_entity.pdbx_description
1 polymer ?
#
loop_
_entity_poly.entity_id
_entity_poly.type
_entity_poly.pdbx_seq_one_letter_code
_entity_poly.pdbx_strand_id
1 'polypeptide(L)'
;MYVSLEPCAHWGKTPPCANLIVIKGMKRVVCGCIDPFAKVKGRGVQTLRNAGIEVTVGVLEKECLELNKAFITVNTLKRPYIILKWAQTANGCMGLLQQSRPQPISISTPTTRRLVHKLRADVGTILVGAGTWKADHPQLNVRAWYGPDPERILISAHATQAPEGFWLAHSTMRW
;
A
#
# COMPACT_ATOMS: atom_id res chain seq x y z
N MET A 1 21.22 -11.13 -15.37
CA MET A 1 19.83 -10.89 -14.93
C MET A 1 19.80 -9.60 -14.12
N TYR A 2 18.77 -8.78 -14.29
CA TYR A 2 18.53 -7.59 -13.48
C TYR A 2 17.24 -7.79 -12.70
N VAL A 3 17.23 -7.44 -11.41
CA VAL A 3 16.06 -7.59 -10.54
C VAL A 3 16.00 -6.41 -9.57
N SER A 4 14.82 -5.86 -9.35
CA SER A 4 14.63 -4.68 -8.49
C SER A 4 14.74 -5.00 -6.99
N LEU A 5 14.42 -6.23 -6.58
CA LEU A 5 14.46 -6.69 -5.19
C LEU A 5 15.22 -8.01 -5.10
N GLU A 6 15.90 -8.26 -3.98
CA GLU A 6 16.64 -9.49 -3.73
C GLU A 6 15.82 -10.75 -4.05
N PRO A 7 16.36 -11.70 -4.84
CA PRO A 7 15.71 -12.98 -5.09
C PRO A 7 15.42 -13.73 -3.80
N CYS A 8 14.18 -14.19 -3.61
CA CYS A 8 13.80 -14.87 -2.38
C CYS A 8 14.61 -16.15 -2.14
N ALA A 9 14.86 -16.43 -0.85
CA ALA A 9 15.69 -17.54 -0.36
C ALA A 9 14.97 -18.47 0.63
N HIS A 10 13.64 -18.40 0.68
CA HIS A 10 12.83 -19.22 1.59
C HIS A 10 11.77 -20.00 0.80
N TRP A 11 11.44 -21.19 1.30
CA TRP A 11 10.35 -22.00 0.76
C TRP A 11 9.01 -21.44 1.26
N GLY A 12 8.27 -20.82 0.35
CA GLY A 12 6.92 -20.30 0.59
C GLY A 12 5.89 -21.10 -0.20
N LYS A 13 4.95 -20.40 -0.84
CA LYS A 13 4.00 -21.01 -1.79
C LYS A 13 4.70 -21.57 -3.04
N THR A 14 5.81 -20.94 -3.43
CA THR A 14 6.64 -21.34 -4.57
C THR A 14 8.08 -21.59 -4.11
N PRO A 15 8.86 -22.40 -4.86
CA PRO A 15 10.29 -22.56 -4.61
C PRO A 15 11.06 -21.23 -4.63
N PRO A 16 12.22 -21.14 -3.95
CA PRO A 16 13.01 -19.90 -3.91
C PRO A 16 13.58 -19.51 -5.27
N CYS A 17 13.47 -18.23 -5.62
CA CYS A 17 14.03 -17.68 -6.86
C CYS A 17 15.56 -17.84 -6.91
N ALA A 18 16.25 -17.68 -5.78
CA ALA A 18 17.71 -17.84 -5.74
C ALA A 18 18.15 -19.23 -6.21
N ASN A 19 17.46 -20.29 -5.76
CA ASN A 19 17.73 -21.66 -6.20
C ASN A 19 17.49 -21.84 -7.71
N LEU A 20 16.39 -21.30 -8.22
CA LEU A 20 16.07 -21.40 -9.65
C LEU A 20 17.13 -20.69 -10.50
N ILE A 21 17.62 -19.53 -10.08
CA ILE A 21 18.68 -18.78 -10.77
C ILE A 21 19.97 -19.60 -10.83
N VAL A 22 20.33 -20.27 -9.73
CA VAL A 22 21.49 -21.18 -9.69
C VAL A 22 21.30 -22.36 -10.66
N ILE A 23 20.15 -23.03 -10.62
CA ILE A 23 19.84 -24.17 -11.50
C ILE A 23 19.89 -23.76 -12.98
N LYS A 24 19.43 -22.54 -13.30
CA LYS A 24 19.47 -22.01 -14.67
C LYS A 24 20.86 -21.53 -15.11
N GLY A 25 21.88 -21.62 -14.25
CA GLY A 25 23.28 -21.37 -14.61
C GLY A 25 23.59 -19.91 -14.95
N MET A 26 22.84 -18.96 -14.38
CA MET A 26 23.07 -17.53 -14.61
C MET A 26 24.48 -17.13 -14.14
N LYS A 27 25.19 -16.34 -14.94
CA LYS A 27 26.56 -15.91 -14.61
C LYS A 27 26.64 -14.65 -13.76
N ARG A 28 25.67 -13.74 -13.95
CA ARG A 28 25.64 -12.43 -13.30
C ARG A 28 24.22 -12.00 -12.94
N VAL A 29 24.06 -11.49 -11.72
CA VAL A 29 22.82 -10.93 -11.19
C VAL A 29 23.08 -9.52 -10.67
N VAL A 30 22.30 -8.55 -11.12
CA VAL A 30 22.32 -7.18 -10.58
C VAL A 30 21.02 -6.96 -9.83
N CYS A 31 21.14 -6.62 -8.55
CA CYS A 31 20.04 -6.46 -7.61
C CYS A 31 19.90 -5.00 -7.20
N GLY A 32 18.67 -4.49 -7.25
CA GLY A 32 18.35 -3.12 -6.89
C GLY A 32 18.53 -2.85 -5.40
N CYS A 33 17.75 -3.53 -4.55
CA CYS A 33 17.83 -3.41 -3.10
C CYS A 33 17.78 -4.79 -2.40
N ILE A 34 18.29 -4.84 -1.17
CA ILE A 34 18.19 -6.02 -0.29
C ILE A 34 16.75 -6.14 0.24
N ASP A 35 16.21 -7.36 0.28
CA ASP A 35 14.87 -7.60 0.81
C ASP A 35 14.88 -7.47 2.35
N PRO A 36 14.14 -6.53 2.96
CA PRO A 36 14.12 -6.37 4.41
C PRO A 36 13.37 -7.50 5.15
N PHE A 37 12.66 -8.37 4.44
CA PHE A 37 11.91 -9.46 5.04
C PHE A 37 12.87 -10.41 5.78
N ALA A 38 12.58 -10.68 7.05
CA ALA A 38 13.44 -11.46 7.93
C ALA A 38 13.80 -12.85 7.35
N LYS A 39 12.90 -13.43 6.54
CA LYS A 39 13.14 -14.72 5.88
C LYS A 39 14.06 -14.67 4.65
N VAL A 40 14.44 -13.48 4.18
CA VAL A 40 15.25 -13.28 2.99
C VAL A 40 16.51 -12.50 3.32
N LYS A 41 16.40 -11.23 3.73
CA LYS A 41 17.49 -10.31 4.16
C LYS A 41 18.92 -10.82 3.95
N GLY A 42 19.41 -10.75 2.71
CA GLY A 42 20.77 -11.06 2.28
C GLY A 42 21.04 -12.54 1.96
N ARG A 43 20.15 -13.46 2.33
CA ARG A 43 20.32 -14.90 2.07
C ARG A 43 20.24 -15.26 0.60
N GLY A 44 19.40 -14.57 -0.18
CA GLY A 44 19.28 -14.82 -1.62
C GLY A 44 20.56 -14.43 -2.33
N VAL A 45 21.07 -13.23 -2.01
CA VAL A 45 22.38 -12.77 -2.48
C VAL A 45 23.49 -13.75 -2.07
N GLN A 46 23.49 -14.23 -0.82
CA GLN A 46 24.50 -15.17 -0.34
C GLN A 46 24.42 -16.52 -1.07
N THR A 47 23.22 -17.07 -1.29
CA THR A 47 23.02 -18.31 -2.06
C THR A 47 23.60 -18.18 -3.47
N LEU A 48 23.36 -17.07 -4.15
CA LEU A 48 23.89 -16.82 -5.49
C LEU A 48 25.42 -16.72 -5.49
N ARG A 49 26.00 -15.96 -4.55
CA ARG A 49 27.45 -15.82 -4.42
C ARG A 49 28.13 -17.15 -4.11
N ASN A 50 27.55 -17.97 -3.22
CA ASN A 50 28.07 -19.30 -2.88
C ASN A 50 28.07 -20.26 -4.08
N ALA A 51 27.16 -20.06 -5.04
CA ALA A 51 27.12 -20.82 -6.29
C ALA A 51 28.08 -20.28 -7.37
N GLY A 52 28.94 -19.31 -7.03
CA GLY A 52 29.90 -18.72 -7.96
C GLY A 52 29.30 -17.70 -8.94
N ILE A 53 28.10 -17.20 -8.67
CA ILE A 53 27.44 -16.18 -9.50
C ILE A 53 27.93 -14.79 -9.07
N GLU A 54 28.30 -13.95 -10.04
CA GLU A 54 28.65 -12.55 -9.77
C GLU A 54 27.39 -11.77 -9.37
N VAL A 55 27.39 -11.14 -8.20
CA VAL A 55 26.23 -10.38 -7.70
C VAL A 55 26.60 -8.94 -7.31
N THR A 56 26.08 -7.98 -8.07
CA THR A 56 26.10 -6.54 -7.75
C THR A 56 24.81 -6.17 -7.02
N VAL A 57 24.88 -5.38 -5.96
CA VAL A 57 23.73 -4.93 -5.16
C VAL A 57 23.77 -3.42 -5.01
N GLY A 58 22.61 -2.76 -4.97
CA GLY A 58 22.50 -1.33 -4.70
C GLY A 58 22.32 -0.47 -5.95
N VAL A 59 22.05 -1.09 -7.12
CA VAL A 59 21.87 -0.36 -8.38
C VAL A 59 20.48 0.26 -8.43
N LEU A 60 20.37 1.58 -8.45
CA LEU A 60 19.10 2.31 -8.33
C LEU A 60 18.33 1.90 -7.05
N GLU A 61 19.05 1.73 -5.95
CA GLU A 61 18.48 1.26 -4.68
C GLU A 61 17.32 2.14 -4.21
N LYS A 62 17.46 3.47 -4.31
CA LYS A 62 16.43 4.42 -3.89
C LYS A 62 15.12 4.23 -4.67
N GLU A 63 15.21 4.09 -5.98
CA GLU A 63 14.08 3.87 -6.88
C GLU A 63 13.44 2.50 -6.63
N CYS A 64 14.25 1.47 -6.38
CA CYS A 64 13.77 0.13 -6.06
C CYS A 64 13.05 0.07 -4.70
N LEU A 65 13.53 0.81 -3.70
CA LEU A 65 12.86 0.97 -2.41
C LEU A 65 11.55 1.74 -2.56
N GLU A 66 11.51 2.82 -3.34
CA GLU A 66 10.29 3.59 -3.60
C GLU A 66 9.23 2.76 -4.32
N LEU A 67 9.63 1.97 -5.32
CA LEU A 67 8.74 1.03 -6.02
C LEU A 67 8.03 0.07 -5.05
N ASN A 68 8.72 -0.34 -3.98
CA ASN A 68 8.24 -1.32 -3.00
C ASN A 68 7.87 -0.69 -1.64
N LYS A 69 7.66 0.63 -1.58
CA LYS A 69 7.51 1.37 -0.31
C LYS A 69 6.54 0.77 0.70
N ALA A 70 5.42 0.22 0.24
CA ALA A 70 4.43 -0.42 1.11
C ALA A 70 5.02 -1.66 1.81
N PHE A 71 5.63 -2.55 1.02
CA PHE A 71 6.30 -3.75 1.52
C PHE A 71 7.50 -3.41 2.42
N ILE A 72 8.33 -2.45 2.00
CA ILE A 72 9.48 -1.99 2.80
C ILE A 72 9.01 -1.44 4.15
N THR A 73 8.01 -0.55 4.16
CA THR A 73 7.46 0.06 5.38
C THR A 73 6.97 -0.97 6.38
N VAL A 74 6.21 -1.98 5.92
CA VAL A 74 5.70 -3.04 6.80
C VAL A 74 6.85 -3.85 7.41
N ASN A 75 7.86 -4.19 6.61
CA ASN A 75 8.96 -5.03 7.07
C ASN A 75 9.95 -4.29 7.98
N THR A 76 10.23 -3.01 7.72
CA THR A 76 11.22 -2.23 8.48
C THR A 76 10.60 -1.48 9.66
N LEU A 77 9.44 -0.85 9.48
CA LEU A 77 8.79 0.00 10.48
C LEU A 77 7.68 -0.70 11.26
N LYS A 78 7.32 -1.94 10.90
CA LYS A 78 6.29 -2.75 11.57
C LYS A 78 4.92 -2.08 11.66
N ARG A 79 4.59 -1.28 10.65
CA ARG A 79 3.30 -0.60 10.50
C ARG A 79 2.91 -0.53 9.02
N PRO A 80 1.62 -0.32 8.69
CA PRO A 80 1.22 -0.10 7.29
C PRO A 80 1.82 1.19 6.70
N TYR A 81 1.98 1.19 5.38
CA TYR A 81 2.19 2.42 4.62
C TYR A 81 0.86 3.15 4.46
N ILE A 82 0.85 4.44 4.78
CA ILE A 82 -0.37 5.23 4.88
C ILE A 82 -0.35 6.28 3.76
N ILE A 83 -1.45 6.33 3.00
CA ILE A 83 -1.69 7.36 2.00
C ILE A 83 -2.78 8.27 2.55
N LEU A 84 -2.44 9.54 2.76
CA LEU A 84 -3.42 10.58 3.08
C LEU A 84 -3.97 11.16 1.79
N LYS A 85 -5.29 11.10 1.62
CA LYS A 85 -5.97 11.65 0.44
C LYS A 85 -7.05 12.62 0.86
N TRP A 86 -7.06 13.79 0.25
CA TRP A 86 -8.15 14.76 0.38
C TRP A 86 -8.44 15.42 -0.97
N ALA A 87 -9.54 16.17 -1.05
CA ALA A 87 -9.82 17.07 -2.15
C ALA A 87 -10.12 18.44 -1.53
N GLN A 88 -9.53 19.49 -2.09
CA GLN A 88 -9.72 20.85 -1.61
C GLN A 88 -9.88 21.81 -2.79
N THR A 89 -10.53 22.94 -2.53
CA THR A 89 -10.57 24.09 -3.42
C THR A 89 -9.19 24.77 -3.49
N ALA A 90 -9.01 25.70 -4.44
CA ALA A 90 -7.76 26.46 -4.58
C ALA A 90 -7.44 27.31 -3.34
N ASN A 91 -8.46 27.77 -2.61
CA ASN A 91 -8.32 28.49 -1.35
C ASN A 91 -8.30 27.57 -0.10
N GLY A 92 -8.12 26.26 -0.26
CA GLY A 92 -7.86 25.33 0.85
C GLY A 92 -9.09 24.77 1.58
N CYS A 93 -10.30 24.98 1.07
CA CYS A 93 -11.51 24.46 1.69
C CYS A 93 -11.80 23.01 1.25
N MET A 94 -12.12 22.14 2.20
CA MET A 94 -12.48 20.73 1.94
C MET A 94 -13.99 20.46 2.05
N GLY A 95 -14.76 21.44 2.53
CA GLY A 95 -16.20 21.36 2.74
C GLY A 95 -16.77 22.73 3.07
N LEU A 96 -18.09 22.79 3.26
CA LEU A 96 -18.76 23.99 3.78
C LEU A 96 -18.67 24.01 5.31
N LEU A 97 -18.55 25.21 5.88
CA LEU A 97 -18.58 25.41 7.34
C LEU A 97 -19.93 25.03 7.96
N GLN A 98 -21.02 25.17 7.19
CA GLN A 98 -22.36 24.73 7.57
C GLN A 98 -22.93 23.87 6.46
N GLN A 99 -23.48 22.71 6.84
CA GLN A 99 -24.23 21.84 5.93
C GLN A 99 -25.57 22.50 5.59
N SER A 100 -25.55 23.41 4.62
CA SER A 100 -26.75 24.05 4.07
C SER A 100 -27.47 23.20 3.03
N ARG A 101 -26.91 22.02 2.70
CA ARG A 101 -27.42 21.11 1.67
C ARG A 101 -27.33 19.66 2.13
N PRO A 102 -28.27 18.81 1.72
CA PRO A 102 -28.27 17.38 2.03
C PRO A 102 -27.25 16.58 1.22
N GLN A 103 -26.64 17.14 0.18
CA GLN A 103 -25.71 16.43 -0.71
C GLN A 103 -24.25 16.85 -0.50
N PRO A 104 -23.29 15.91 -0.59
CA PRO A 104 -21.87 16.21 -0.52
C PRO A 104 -21.40 17.14 -1.64
N ILE A 105 -20.41 17.97 -1.35
CA ILE A 105 -19.82 18.89 -2.33
C ILE A 105 -18.87 18.13 -3.24
N SER A 106 -19.10 18.20 -4.55
CA SER A 106 -18.17 17.64 -5.52
C SER A 106 -17.06 18.62 -5.85
N ILE A 107 -15.94 18.53 -5.13
CA ILE A 107 -14.70 19.26 -5.48
C ILE A 107 -13.98 18.57 -6.64
N SER A 108 -13.99 17.23 -6.69
CA SER A 108 -13.29 16.44 -7.70
C SER A 108 -14.03 16.43 -9.04
N THR A 109 -13.26 16.45 -10.14
CA THR A 109 -13.76 16.28 -11.51
C THR A 109 -13.96 14.79 -11.83
N PRO A 110 -14.64 14.43 -12.93
CA PRO A 110 -14.76 13.04 -13.37
C PRO A 110 -13.41 12.32 -13.53
N THR A 111 -12.37 13.03 -13.99
CA THR A 111 -11.02 12.48 -14.16
C THR A 111 -10.36 12.18 -12.82
N THR A 112 -10.37 13.14 -11.88
CA THR A 112 -9.75 12.92 -10.56
C THR A 112 -10.54 11.92 -9.72
N ARG A 113 -11.85 11.80 -9.95
CA ARG A 113 -12.68 10.72 -9.38
C ARG A 113 -12.18 9.34 -9.83
N ARG A 114 -11.90 9.14 -11.12
CA ARG A 114 -11.33 7.86 -11.61
C ARG A 114 -9.97 7.56 -10.99
N LEU A 115 -9.09 8.57 -10.87
CA LEU A 115 -7.78 8.41 -10.21
C LEU A 115 -7.91 7.97 -8.75
N VAL A 116 -8.89 8.52 -8.01
CA VAL A 116 -9.18 8.05 -6.64
C VAL A 116 -9.66 6.61 -6.66
N HIS A 117 -10.53 6.22 -7.59
CA HIS A 117 -10.97 4.81 -7.67
C HIS A 117 -9.85 3.85 -8.04
N LYS A 118 -8.89 4.27 -8.87
CA LYS A 118 -7.65 3.51 -9.09
C LYS A 118 -6.86 3.35 -7.78
N LEU A 119 -6.64 4.45 -7.06
CA LEU A 119 -5.97 4.42 -5.76
C LEU A 119 -6.69 3.49 -4.77
N ARG A 120 -8.02 3.45 -4.76
CA ARG A 120 -8.81 2.53 -3.92
C ARG A 120 -8.56 1.07 -4.27
N ALA A 121 -8.42 0.74 -5.55
CA ALA A 121 -8.14 -0.62 -6.01
C ALA A 121 -6.70 -1.05 -5.69
N ASP A 122 -5.77 -0.11 -5.55
CA ASP A 122 -4.37 -0.35 -5.25
C ASP A 122 -4.08 -0.50 -3.73
N VAL A 123 -5.05 -0.22 -2.85
CA VAL A 123 -4.91 -0.33 -1.39
C VAL A 123 -5.77 -1.45 -0.84
N GLY A 124 -5.31 -2.10 0.23
CA GLY A 124 -6.09 -3.12 0.92
C GLY A 124 -7.21 -2.56 1.81
N THR A 125 -7.08 -1.30 2.26
CA THR A 125 -7.98 -0.72 3.26
C THR A 125 -8.15 0.79 3.08
N ILE A 126 -9.36 1.29 3.31
CA ILE A 126 -9.68 2.70 3.43
C ILE A 126 -10.21 2.97 4.83
N LEU A 127 -9.75 4.06 5.42
CA LEU A 127 -10.14 4.51 6.74
C LEU A 127 -10.78 5.89 6.67
N VAL A 128 -11.92 6.06 7.35
CA VAL A 128 -12.56 7.36 7.56
C VAL A 128 -13.03 7.53 9.00
N GLY A 129 -13.17 8.77 9.44
CA GLY A 129 -13.77 9.08 10.74
C GLY A 129 -15.29 9.04 10.71
N ALA A 130 -15.91 8.85 11.88
CA ALA A 130 -17.38 8.88 12.06
C ALA A 130 -18.04 10.16 11.51
N GLY A 131 -17.35 11.30 11.55
CA GLY A 131 -17.85 12.56 10.97
C GLY A 131 -18.06 12.46 9.46
N THR A 132 -17.07 11.93 8.72
CA THR A 132 -17.20 11.71 7.27
C THR A 132 -18.31 10.73 6.94
N TRP A 133 -18.45 9.65 7.72
CA TRP A 133 -19.54 8.70 7.49
C TRP A 133 -20.92 9.34 7.69
N LYS A 134 -21.11 10.10 8.78
CA LYS A 134 -22.37 10.80 9.08
C LYS A 134 -22.70 11.88 8.05
N ALA A 135 -21.69 12.58 7.56
CA ALA A 135 -21.88 13.68 6.61
C ALA A 135 -22.16 13.19 5.19
N ASP A 136 -21.45 12.16 4.73
CA ASP A 136 -21.41 11.81 3.31
C ASP A 136 -22.02 10.44 2.97
N HIS A 137 -22.30 9.60 3.97
CA HIS A 137 -22.70 8.20 3.81
C HIS A 137 -21.91 7.45 2.70
N PRO A 138 -20.56 7.50 2.72
CA PRO A 138 -19.76 7.10 1.59
C PRO A 138 -19.68 5.58 1.45
N GLN A 139 -19.92 5.05 0.25
CA GLN A 139 -19.74 3.61 -0.01
C GLN A 139 -18.29 3.11 0.12
N LEU A 140 -17.32 4.00 -0.12
CA LEU A 140 -15.86 3.74 -0.13
C LEU A 140 -15.36 2.57 -1.00
N ASN A 141 -16.18 2.09 -1.94
CA ASN A 141 -15.83 1.03 -2.89
C ASN A 141 -15.13 1.54 -4.16
N VAL A 142 -14.70 0.60 -5.00
CA VAL A 142 -14.19 0.78 -6.37
C VAL A 142 -15.37 0.59 -7.34
N ARG A 143 -15.71 1.65 -8.08
CA ARG A 143 -16.84 1.63 -9.03
C ARG A 143 -16.61 2.42 -10.33
N ALA A 144 -15.49 3.13 -10.41
CA ALA A 144 -15.08 3.88 -11.61
C ALA A 144 -13.67 3.47 -12.08
N TRP A 145 -13.24 2.28 -11.68
CA TRP A 145 -11.97 1.64 -12.05
C TRP A 145 -12.13 0.11 -11.89
N TYR A 146 -11.20 -0.67 -12.44
CA TYR A 146 -11.20 -2.13 -12.27
C TYR A 146 -10.36 -2.53 -11.05
N GLY A 147 -10.77 -3.58 -10.34
CA GLY A 147 -10.01 -4.10 -9.21
C GLY A 147 -10.91 -4.42 -8.02
N PRO A 148 -10.33 -4.98 -6.95
CA PRO A 148 -11.08 -5.37 -5.76
C PRO A 148 -11.51 -4.14 -4.96
N ASP A 149 -12.60 -4.30 -4.20
CA ASP A 149 -12.96 -3.34 -3.16
C ASP A 149 -12.00 -3.45 -1.97
N PRO A 150 -11.53 -2.33 -1.42
CA PRO A 150 -10.75 -2.34 -0.19
C PRO A 150 -11.64 -2.62 1.01
N GLU A 151 -11.05 -3.13 2.10
CA GLU A 151 -11.70 -3.14 3.40
C GLU A 151 -12.00 -1.71 3.86
N ARG A 152 -13.14 -1.52 4.53
CA ARG A 152 -13.60 -0.19 4.97
C ARG A 152 -13.57 -0.14 6.48
N ILE A 153 -12.78 0.77 7.03
CA ILE A 153 -12.65 0.97 8.47
C ILE A 153 -13.27 2.31 8.84
N LEU A 154 -14.18 2.26 9.81
CA LEU A 154 -14.72 3.43 10.49
C LEU A 154 -13.99 3.61 11.82
N ILE A 155 -13.32 4.75 12.00
CA ILE A 155 -12.79 5.15 13.31
C ILE A 155 -13.80 6.03 14.03
N SER A 156 -14.12 5.67 15.28
CA SER A 156 -14.98 6.45 16.17
C SER A 156 -14.45 6.44 17.61
N ALA A 157 -14.55 7.57 18.31
CA ALA A 157 -14.26 7.68 19.74
C ALA A 157 -15.46 7.26 20.62
N HIS A 158 -16.66 7.17 20.03
CA HIS A 158 -17.89 6.80 20.73
C HIS A 158 -18.36 5.41 20.28
N ALA A 159 -19.07 4.69 21.16
CA ALA A 159 -19.75 3.46 20.79
C ALA A 159 -20.78 3.78 19.69
N THR A 160 -20.42 3.47 18.45
CA THR A 160 -21.27 3.64 17.28
C THR A 160 -21.28 2.30 16.58
N GLN A 161 -22.45 1.75 16.26
CA GLN A 161 -22.51 0.54 15.45
C GLN A 161 -21.91 0.84 14.07
N ALA A 162 -20.99 -0.01 13.60
CA ALA A 162 -20.48 0.14 12.25
C ALA A 162 -21.60 -0.14 11.24
N PRO A 163 -21.68 0.62 10.15
CA PRO A 163 -22.53 0.31 9.02
C PRO A 163 -22.20 -1.06 8.44
N GLU A 164 -23.15 -1.64 7.71
CA GLU A 164 -22.92 -2.90 7.01
C GLU A 164 -21.70 -2.81 6.08
N GLY A 165 -20.82 -3.81 6.19
CA GLY A 165 -19.60 -3.88 5.39
C GLY A 165 -18.48 -2.93 5.83
N PHE A 166 -18.58 -2.31 7.01
CA PHE A 166 -17.51 -1.56 7.66
C PHE A 166 -17.01 -2.30 8.91
N TRP A 167 -15.69 -2.30 9.10
CA TRP A 167 -15.07 -2.64 10.37
C TRP A 167 -15.08 -1.41 11.29
N LEU A 168 -15.42 -1.61 12.57
CA LEU A 168 -15.31 -0.57 13.58
C LEU A 168 -13.95 -0.64 14.26
N ALA A 169 -13.22 0.47 14.26
CA ALA A 169 -12.03 0.65 15.09
C ALA A 169 -12.30 1.73 16.14
N HIS A 170 -12.11 1.38 17.41
CA HIS A 170 -12.28 2.31 18.52
C HIS A 170 -11.03 3.17 18.68
N SER A 171 -11.20 4.49 18.66
CA SER A 171 -10.14 5.43 19.06
C SER A 171 -10.17 5.60 20.57
N THR A 172 -9.06 5.30 21.25
CA THR A 172 -8.83 5.67 22.65
C THR A 172 -8.39 7.13 22.79
N MET A 173 -7.98 7.77 21.69
CA MET A 173 -7.66 9.19 21.66
C MET A 173 -8.94 10.02 21.61
N ARG A 174 -9.10 10.89 22.63
CA ARG A 174 -10.08 11.99 22.64
C ARG A 174 -9.41 13.17 21.94
N TRP A 175 -10.00 13.63 20.84
CA TRP A 175 -9.57 14.82 20.10
C TRP A 175 -10.39 16.02 20.53
#